data_AF-A0A9D9ZIX6-F1
#
_entry.id   AF-A0A9D9ZIX6-F1
#
_cell.length_a   1.000
_cell.length_b   1.000
_cell.length_c   1.000
_cell.angle_alpha   90.00
_cell.angle_beta   90.00
_cell.angle_gamma   90.00
#
_symmetry.space_group_name_H-M   'P 1'
#
loop_
_entity.id
_entity.type
_entity.pdbx_description
1 polymer ?
#
loop_
_entity_poly.entity_id
_entity_poly.type
_entity_poly.pdbx_seq_one_letter_code
_entity_poly.pdbx_strand_id
1 'polypeptide(L)'
;MKYIKIIFLIIISIFVLSNCKISEKSIINISENEKKNHKTEIINFVGDYDLTIQLITNDNWNTAKLIDNSEKIYILKSEPSYDGIYLFNDSGVSIHFKNGEGILILNNGNEIKIKEFIKK
;
A
#
# COMPACT_ATOMS: atom_id res chain seq x y z
N MET A 1 29.34 4.17 53.99
CA MET A 1 29.76 4.98 52.83
C MET A 1 28.52 5.16 51.95
N LYS A 2 27.58 6.05 52.29
CA LYS A 2 27.57 7.53 52.22
C LYS A 2 27.74 8.07 50.78
N TYR A 3 26.70 7.91 49.99
CA TYR A 3 26.38 8.77 48.85
C TYR A 3 24.94 9.27 49.10
N ILE A 4 24.81 10.36 49.86
CA ILE A 4 24.67 11.73 49.36
C ILE A 4 23.28 11.90 48.74
N LYS A 5 22.33 12.20 49.64
CA LYS A 5 21.07 12.90 49.35
C LYS A 5 21.44 14.35 49.00
N ILE A 6 21.28 14.76 47.75
CA ILE A 6 21.24 16.16 47.34
C ILE A 6 19.81 16.37 46.84
N ILE A 7 18.90 16.77 47.74
CA ILE A 7 18.50 18.17 47.95
C ILE A 7 17.99 18.77 46.63
N PHE A 8 16.70 18.56 46.42
CA PHE A 8 15.88 19.26 45.46
C PHE A 8 15.59 20.65 46.05
N LEU A 9 16.33 21.68 45.61
CA LEU A 9 16.10 23.07 46.01
C LEU A 9 15.64 23.89 44.80
N ILE A 10 14.38 24.33 44.93
CA ILE A 10 13.84 25.64 44.55
C ILE A 10 13.67 25.95 43.06
N ILE A 11 12.41 25.79 42.67
CA ILE A 11 11.72 26.49 41.59
C ILE A 11 11.57 27.97 42.01
N ILE A 12 11.95 28.92 41.15
CA ILE A 12 11.20 30.15 40.81
C ILE A 12 12.06 30.96 39.84
N SER A 13 11.69 30.89 38.57
CA SER A 13 11.96 31.96 37.59
C SER A 13 10.67 32.18 36.81
N ILE A 14 9.82 33.06 37.34
CA ILE A 14 8.71 33.64 36.59
C ILE A 14 9.32 34.77 35.77
N PHE A 15 9.27 34.63 34.44
CA PHE A 15 8.99 35.67 33.44
C PHE A 15 9.56 35.20 32.10
N VAL A 16 8.69 34.79 31.17
CA VAL A 16 8.46 35.58 29.95
C VAL A 16 7.10 35.20 29.37
N LEU A 17 6.17 36.15 29.32
CA LEU A 17 5.03 36.09 28.41
C LEU A 17 5.59 36.26 26.99
N SER A 18 5.77 35.13 26.31
CA SER A 18 5.91 35.09 24.86
C SER A 18 4.74 34.26 24.35
N ASN A 19 3.95 34.86 23.46
CA ASN A 19 2.90 34.19 22.72
C ASN A 19 3.56 33.19 21.75
N CYS A 20 4.04 32.07 22.29
CA CYS A 20 4.67 31.01 21.54
C CYS A 20 3.55 30.15 20.95
N LYS A 21 3.26 30.31 19.66
CA LYS A 21 2.64 29.24 18.89
C LYS A 21 3.61 28.07 18.90
N ILE A 22 3.37 27.12 19.80
CA ILE A 22 3.94 25.78 19.70
C ILE A 22 3.36 25.16 18.43
N SER A 23 4.15 25.24 17.36
CA SER A 23 4.13 24.21 16.34
C SER A 23 5.09 23.15 16.86
N GLU A 24 4.52 22.03 17.30
CA GLU A 24 5.28 20.82 17.57
C GLU A 24 6.04 20.45 16.30
N LYS A 25 7.35 20.65 16.32
CA LYS A 25 8.27 19.93 15.44
C LYS A 25 8.44 18.54 16.05
N SER A 26 7.48 17.66 15.79
CA SER A 26 7.73 16.23 15.86
C SER A 26 8.66 15.88 14.71
N ILE A 27 9.77 15.26 15.07
CA ILE A 27 10.77 14.74 14.14
C ILE A 27 10.07 13.63 13.35
N ILE A 28 9.64 13.95 12.14
CA ILE A 28 9.39 12.96 11.11
C ILE A 28 10.37 13.34 10.01
N ASN A 29 11.36 12.48 9.77
CA ASN A 29 12.07 12.46 8.51
C ASN A 29 11.04 12.07 7.44
N ILE A 30 10.20 13.02 7.04
CA ILE A 30 9.39 12.90 5.85
C ILE A 30 10.41 13.14 4.75
N SER A 31 11.03 12.04 4.30
CA SER A 31 11.56 11.99 2.95
C SER A 31 10.45 12.54 2.06
N GLU A 32 10.74 13.65 1.40
CA GLU A 32 10.05 14.10 0.21
C GLU A 32 10.10 12.96 -0.81
N ASN A 33 9.23 11.96 -0.69
CA ASN A 33 8.95 11.05 -1.79
C ASN A 33 7.88 11.74 -2.63
N GLU A 34 8.39 12.60 -3.51
CA GLU A 34 7.93 12.83 -4.86
C GLU A 34 6.43 12.55 -5.06
N LYS A 35 5.64 13.60 -5.31
CA LYS A 35 4.45 13.48 -6.14
C LYS A 35 4.90 13.03 -7.54
N LYS A 36 5.29 11.76 -7.69
CA LYS A 36 5.39 11.11 -8.99
C LYS A 36 3.97 11.05 -9.50
N ASN A 37 3.74 11.75 -10.60
CA ASN A 37 2.48 11.73 -11.33
C ASN A 37 2.36 10.33 -11.95
N HIS A 38 2.00 9.35 -11.13
CA HIS A 38 1.85 7.97 -11.57
C HIS A 38 0.64 7.91 -12.48
N LYS A 39 0.91 7.63 -13.75
CA LYS A 39 -0.12 7.42 -14.76
C LYS A 39 -0.97 6.22 -14.32
N THR A 40 -2.29 6.35 -14.44
CA THR A 40 -3.18 5.21 -14.23
C THR A 40 -2.86 4.14 -15.27
N GLU A 41 -2.50 2.95 -14.80
CA GLU A 41 -2.30 1.75 -15.61
C GLU A 41 -3.53 0.86 -15.45
N ILE A 42 -4.04 0.37 -16.57
CA ILE A 42 -5.21 -0.51 -16.63
C ILE A 42 -4.82 -1.71 -17.47
N ILE A 43 -4.87 -2.90 -16.88
CA ILE A 43 -4.67 -4.17 -17.57
C ILE A 43 -5.97 -4.96 -17.49
N ASN A 44 -6.42 -5.49 -18.63
CA ASN A 44 -7.57 -6.37 -18.66
C ASN A 44 -7.07 -7.80 -18.86
N PHE A 45 -7.59 -8.74 -18.08
CA PHE A 45 -7.30 -10.15 -18.26
C PHE A 45 -8.57 -10.94 -18.53
N VAL A 46 -8.40 -12.04 -19.26
CA VAL A 46 -9.39 -13.09 -19.46
C VAL A 46 -8.87 -14.37 -18.81
N GLY A 47 -9.74 -15.13 -18.18
CA GLY A 47 -9.44 -16.44 -17.63
C GLY A 47 -10.42 -17.50 -18.10
N ASP A 48 -10.31 -18.69 -17.52
CA ASP A 48 -11.27 -19.76 -17.75
C ASP A 48 -12.70 -19.38 -17.29
N TYR A 49 -13.71 -20.10 -17.77
CA TYR A 49 -15.12 -19.93 -17.40
C TYR A 49 -15.69 -18.51 -17.67
N ASP A 50 -15.28 -17.89 -18.78
CA ASP A 50 -15.68 -16.53 -19.18
C ASP A 50 -15.37 -15.45 -18.13
N LEU A 51 -14.36 -15.70 -17.29
CA LEU A 51 -13.88 -14.72 -16.33
C LEU A 51 -13.18 -13.58 -17.08
N THR A 52 -13.66 -12.35 -16.88
CA THR A 52 -12.95 -11.14 -17.28
C THR A 52 -12.65 -10.31 -16.06
N ILE A 53 -11.42 -9.87 -15.89
CA ILE A 53 -11.03 -8.97 -14.81
C ILE A 53 -10.35 -7.72 -15.34
N GLN A 54 -10.50 -6.63 -14.62
CA GLN A 54 -9.78 -5.39 -14.84
C GLN A 54 -8.93 -5.08 -13.62
N LEU A 55 -7.64 -4.87 -13.84
CA LEU A 55 -6.67 -4.53 -12.82
C LEU A 55 -6.20 -3.09 -13.04
N ILE A 56 -6.39 -2.24 -12.04
CA ILE A 56 -6.13 -0.80 -12.13
C ILE A 56 -5.15 -0.41 -11.03
N THR A 57 -4.07 0.27 -11.38
CA THR A 57 -3.14 0.88 -10.42
C THR A 57 -2.84 2.33 -10.81
N ASN A 58 -2.48 3.14 -9.84
CA ASN A 58 -1.98 4.50 -10.03
C ASN A 58 -0.76 4.77 -9.15
N ASP A 59 -0.04 3.72 -8.73
CA ASP A 59 1.07 3.82 -7.78
C ASP A 59 2.18 2.80 -8.07
N ASN A 60 2.40 2.50 -9.36
CA ASN A 60 3.42 1.55 -9.83
C ASN A 60 3.26 0.17 -9.15
N TRP A 61 2.03 -0.33 -9.12
CA TRP A 61 1.70 -1.66 -8.59
C TRP A 61 1.91 -1.83 -7.08
N ASN A 62 2.10 -0.75 -6.30
CA ASN A 62 2.10 -0.85 -4.84
C ASN A 62 0.73 -1.25 -4.32
N THR A 63 -0.33 -0.72 -4.92
CA THR A 63 -1.71 -1.12 -4.72
C THR A 63 -2.43 -1.26 -6.05
N ALA A 64 -3.46 -2.10 -6.07
CA ALA A 64 -4.28 -2.26 -7.26
C ALA A 64 -5.73 -2.52 -6.90
N LYS A 65 -6.63 -2.04 -7.76
CA LYS A 65 -8.04 -2.38 -7.75
C LYS A 65 -8.28 -3.46 -8.78
N LEU A 66 -8.69 -4.64 -8.33
CA LEU A 66 -9.16 -5.72 -9.17
C LEU A 66 -10.70 -5.66 -9.23
N ILE A 67 -11.25 -5.65 -10.44
CA ILE A 67 -12.69 -5.66 -10.71
C ILE A 67 -12.99 -6.93 -11.52
N ASP A 68 -13.89 -7.78 -11.05
CA ASP A 68 -14.33 -8.95 -11.81
C ASP A 68 -15.53 -8.67 -12.73
N ASN A 69 -15.91 -9.67 -13.53
CA ASN A 69 -17.05 -9.60 -14.44
C ASN A 69 -18.41 -9.44 -13.74
N SER A 70 -18.45 -9.62 -12.42
CA SER A 70 -19.62 -9.39 -11.57
C SER A 70 -19.57 -8.01 -10.88
N GLU A 71 -18.68 -7.12 -11.34
CA GLU A 71 -18.43 -5.79 -10.82
C GLU A 71 -17.94 -5.76 -9.36
N LYS A 72 -17.51 -6.90 -8.81
CA LYS A 72 -17.00 -6.96 -7.45
C LYS A 72 -15.57 -6.45 -7.43
N ILE A 73 -15.31 -5.61 -6.42
CA ILE A 73 -14.06 -4.88 -6.27
C ILE A 73 -13.23 -5.49 -5.15
N TYR A 74 -11.96 -5.72 -5.45
CA TYR A 74 -10.95 -6.15 -4.48
C TYR A 74 -9.79 -5.17 -4.49
N ILE A 75 -9.44 -4.67 -3.30
CA ILE A 75 -8.25 -3.83 -3.12
C ILE A 75 -7.10 -4.76 -2.75
N LEU A 76 -6.06 -4.76 -3.56
CA LEU A 76 -4.88 -5.59 -3.41
C LEU A 76 -3.66 -4.72 -3.11
N LYS A 77 -2.70 -5.30 -2.40
CA LYS A 77 -1.40 -4.70 -2.07
C LYS A 77 -0.28 -5.56 -2.64
N SER A 78 0.81 -4.92 -3.03
CA SER A 78 1.99 -5.63 -3.50
C SER A 78 2.64 -6.43 -2.37
N GLU A 79 3.16 -7.60 -2.71
CA GLU A 79 4.10 -8.31 -1.88
C GLU A 79 5.34 -8.73 -2.68
N PRO A 80 6.52 -8.86 -2.03
CA PRO A 80 7.72 -9.33 -2.70
C PRO A 80 7.49 -10.69 -3.35
N SER A 81 7.82 -10.80 -4.63
CA SER A 81 7.82 -12.05 -5.37
C SER A 81 9.17 -12.24 -6.06
N TYR A 82 9.55 -13.49 -6.30
CA TYR A 82 10.80 -13.80 -6.99
C TYR A 82 10.82 -13.28 -8.43
N ASP A 83 9.65 -13.25 -9.07
CA ASP A 83 9.50 -12.84 -10.46
C ASP A 83 8.08 -12.34 -10.73
N GLY A 84 7.92 -11.30 -11.53
CA GLY A 84 6.62 -10.72 -11.85
C GLY A 84 6.03 -9.81 -10.77
N ILE A 85 4.74 -9.52 -10.91
CA ILE A 85 3.97 -8.68 -9.98
C ILE A 85 3.03 -9.60 -9.20
N TYR A 86 3.18 -9.60 -7.88
CA TYR A 86 2.28 -10.29 -6.96
C TYR A 86 1.52 -9.29 -6.11
N LEU A 87 0.19 -9.43 -6.10
CA LEU A 87 -0.72 -8.58 -5.37
C LEU A 87 -1.68 -9.47 -4.59
N PHE A 88 -1.99 -9.12 -3.34
CA PHE A 88 -2.87 -9.91 -2.49
C PHE A 88 -3.71 -9.03 -1.56
N ASN A 89 -4.73 -9.62 -0.93
CA ASN A 89 -5.44 -9.03 0.20
C ASN A 89 -5.64 -10.02 1.34
N ASP A 90 -6.05 -9.50 2.49
CA ASP A 90 -6.28 -10.28 3.71
C ASP A 90 -7.52 -11.21 3.60
N SER A 91 -8.31 -11.08 2.53
CA SER A 91 -9.46 -11.95 2.25
C SER A 91 -9.10 -13.19 1.42
N GLY A 92 -7.82 -13.39 1.10
CA GLY A 92 -7.33 -14.53 0.32
C GLY A 92 -7.46 -14.37 -1.20
N VAL A 93 -7.72 -13.16 -1.69
CA VAL A 93 -7.62 -12.85 -3.13
C VAL A 93 -6.20 -12.49 -3.46
N SER A 94 -5.64 -13.13 -4.48
CA SER A 94 -4.33 -12.79 -4.98
C SER A 94 -4.24 -12.91 -6.50
N ILE A 95 -3.33 -12.16 -7.08
CA ILE A 95 -3.00 -12.24 -8.50
C ILE A 95 -1.49 -12.18 -8.64
N HIS A 96 -0.94 -13.13 -9.38
CA HIS A 96 0.47 -13.20 -9.75
C HIS A 96 0.59 -13.20 -11.26
N PHE A 97 1.23 -12.20 -11.85
CA PHE A 97 1.36 -12.14 -13.31
C PHE A 97 2.72 -11.61 -13.78
N LYS A 98 3.08 -12.03 -14.99
CA LYS A 98 4.28 -11.59 -15.71
C LYS A 98 4.03 -11.69 -17.21
N ASN A 99 4.47 -10.69 -17.97
CA ASN A 99 4.40 -10.68 -19.44
C ASN A 99 2.99 -10.97 -20.01
N GLY A 100 1.95 -10.47 -19.33
CA GLY A 100 0.57 -10.65 -19.76
C GLY A 100 -0.02 -12.03 -19.49
N GLU A 101 0.64 -12.89 -18.70
CA GLU A 101 0.07 -14.18 -18.26
C GLU A 101 0.23 -14.32 -16.74
N GLY A 102 -0.68 -15.05 -16.09
CA GLY A 102 -0.67 -15.15 -14.64
C GLY A 102 -1.65 -16.14 -14.04
N ILE A 103 -1.69 -16.14 -12.71
CA ILE A 103 -2.60 -16.92 -11.88
C ILE A 103 -3.39 -15.94 -11.00
N LEU A 104 -4.71 -16.11 -10.97
CA LEU A 104 -5.63 -15.43 -10.08
C LEU A 104 -6.20 -16.43 -9.08
N ILE A 105 -6.23 -16.07 -7.81
CA ILE A 105 -6.95 -16.78 -6.76
C ILE A 105 -8.02 -15.84 -6.23
N LEU A 106 -9.28 -16.27 -6.29
CA LEU A 106 -10.42 -15.56 -5.69
C LEU A 106 -10.78 -16.20 -4.34
N ASN A 107 -11.79 -15.66 -3.64
CA ASN A 107 -12.26 -16.18 -2.34
C ASN A 107 -12.66 -17.67 -2.34
N ASN A 108 -12.89 -18.28 -3.51
CA ASN A 108 -13.17 -19.71 -3.64
C ASN A 108 -11.91 -20.60 -3.48
N GLY A 109 -10.71 -20.00 -3.43
CA GLY A 109 -9.44 -20.69 -3.29
C GLY A 109 -8.95 -21.41 -4.55
N ASN A 110 -9.67 -21.30 -5.67
CA ASN A 110 -9.27 -21.95 -6.90
C ASN A 110 -8.30 -21.06 -7.69
N GLU A 111 -7.24 -21.67 -8.19
CA GLU A 111 -6.33 -21.04 -9.14
C GLU A 111 -6.98 -20.96 -10.52
N ILE A 112 -7.01 -19.76 -11.07
CA ILE A 112 -7.55 -19.46 -12.39
C ILE A 112 -6.41 -18.91 -13.23
N LYS A 113 -6.10 -19.57 -14.34
CA LYS A 113 -5.12 -19.04 -15.28
C LYS A 113 -5.71 -17.84 -15.99
N ILE A 114 -4.94 -16.77 -16.08
CA ILE A 114 -5.35 -15.52 -16.71
C ILE A 114 -4.36 -15.10 -17.78
N LYS A 115 -4.88 -14.44 -18.82
CA LYS A 115 -4.11 -13.89 -19.93
C LYS A 115 -4.59 -12.49 -20.25
N GLU A 116 -3.66 -11.59 -20.48
CA GLU A 116 -3.91 -10.21 -20.83
C GLU A 116 -4.66 -10.13 -22.17
N PHE A 117 -5.74 -9.37 -22.17
CA PHE A 117 -6.53 -9.09 -23.35
C PHE A 117 -6.25 -7.67 -23.84
N ILE A 118 -5.53 -7.58 -24.95
CA ILE A 118 -5.29 -6.34 -25.66
C ILE A 118 -6.31 -6.24 -26.78
N LYS A 119 -7.24 -5.29 -26.66
CA LYS A 119 -8.16 -4.96 -27.74
C LYS A 119 -7.35 -4.33 -28.88
N LYS A 120 -7.15 -5.09 -29.97
CA LYS A 120 -6.57 -4.59 -31.23
C LYS A 120 -7.50 -3.61 -31.93
#